data_AF-A0A2H9LK95-F1
#
_entry.id   AF-A0A2H9LK95-F1
#
_cell.length_a   1.000
_cell.length_b   1.000
_cell.length_c   1.000
_cell.angle_alpha   90.00
_cell.angle_beta   90.00
_cell.angle_gamma   90.00
#
_symmetry.space_group_name_H-M   'P 1'
#
loop_
_entity.id
_entity.type
_entity.pdbx_description
1 polymer ?
#
loop_
_entity_poly.entity_id
_entity_poly.type
_entity_poly.pdbx_seq_one_letter_code
_entity_poly.pdbx_strand_id
1 'polypeptide(L)'
;MKFVVDGMLGKLTRWLRMLGHNVKYSIKLDDAQLLMMAKKEKRALLTRDLALYQQATAKGINALYLEGETEGERLAEVAKRYGIPLDIDMATSRCPKCNAKVKPISKEKVGHKVQKNTFTNYNEFWQCPKCRQIYWQGAHWTKIRKTLDTARENLRKTCAKSDINLHSQILIRERRKQNKR
;
A
#
# COMPACT_ATOMS: atom_id res chain seq x y z
N MET A 1 -0.62 -3.72 -8.97
CA MET A 1 -2.03 -3.38 -8.64
C MET A 1 -2.36 -1.92 -8.92
N LYS A 2 -3.66 -1.61 -9.09
CA LYS A 2 -4.17 -0.24 -9.17
C LYS A 2 -5.16 0.00 -8.02
N PHE A 3 -4.99 1.11 -7.30
CA PHE A 3 -5.81 1.47 -6.17
C PHE A 3 -6.46 2.84 -6.38
N VAL A 4 -7.61 3.02 -5.73
CA VAL A 4 -8.19 4.31 -5.38
C VAL A 4 -8.31 4.37 -3.87
N VAL A 5 -7.92 5.49 -3.29
CA VAL A 5 -7.78 5.66 -1.84
C VAL A 5 -8.50 6.96 -1.45
N ASP A 6 -9.31 6.88 -0.40
CA ASP A 6 -10.04 8.02 0.16
C ASP A 6 -9.11 9.04 0.85
N GLY A 7 -9.68 10.15 1.32
CA GLY A 7 -8.94 11.21 1.99
C GLY A 7 -8.22 10.79 3.29
N MET A 8 -8.71 9.76 3.97
CA MET A 8 -8.24 9.32 5.30
C MET A 8 -6.91 8.56 5.24
N LEU A 9 -6.58 7.99 4.08
CA LEU A 9 -5.44 7.09 3.90
C LEU A 9 -4.30 7.71 3.08
N GLY A 10 -4.07 9.01 3.28
CA GLY A 10 -3.04 9.78 2.56
C GLY A 10 -1.60 9.29 2.78
N LYS A 11 -1.29 8.76 3.98
CA LYS A 11 0.03 8.16 4.27
C LYS A 11 0.18 6.82 3.54
N LEU A 12 -0.81 5.94 3.64
CA LEU A 12 -0.84 4.65 2.94
C LEU A 12 -0.69 4.81 1.42
N THR A 13 -1.31 5.84 0.85
CA THR A 13 -1.14 6.20 -0.57
C THR A 13 0.33 6.34 -0.96
N ARG A 14 1.14 7.01 -0.13
CA ARG A 14 2.57 7.21 -0.40
C ARG A 14 3.32 5.88 -0.36
N TRP A 15 3.03 5.06 0.64
CA TRP A 15 3.61 3.72 0.78
C TRP A 15 3.34 2.83 -0.42
N LEU A 16 2.07 2.70 -0.82
CA LEU A 16 1.69 1.87 -1.96
C LEU A 16 2.33 2.34 -3.27
N ARG A 17 2.53 3.66 -3.44
CA ARG A 17 3.27 4.22 -4.59
C ARG A 17 4.75 3.84 -4.54
N MET A 18 5.38 3.88 -3.37
CA MET A 18 6.77 3.42 -3.18
C MET A 18 6.90 1.92 -3.46
N LEU A 19 5.91 1.11 -3.09
CA LEU A 19 5.83 -0.31 -3.44
C LEU A 19 5.49 -0.56 -4.93
N GLY A 20 5.51 0.48 -5.77
CA GLY A 20 5.34 0.38 -7.22
C GLY A 20 3.89 0.36 -7.72
N HIS A 21 2.90 0.53 -6.84
CA HIS A 21 1.50 0.45 -7.23
C HIS A 21 0.92 1.78 -7.71
N ASN A 22 0.01 1.72 -8.69
CA ASN A 22 -0.64 2.90 -9.24
C ASN A 22 -1.81 3.31 -8.34
N VAL A 23 -1.63 4.37 -7.56
CA VAL A 23 -2.62 4.83 -6.58
C VAL A 23 -3.18 6.19 -6.93
N LYS A 24 -4.49 6.24 -7.18
CA LYS A 24 -5.24 7.50 -7.22
C LYS A 24 -5.71 7.83 -5.80
N TYR A 25 -5.56 9.09 -5.43
CA TYR A 25 -5.88 9.62 -4.12
C TYR A 25 -6.45 11.01 -4.33
N SER A 26 -7.57 11.31 -3.68
CA SER A 26 -8.17 12.64 -3.68
C SER A 26 -8.89 12.87 -2.37
N ILE A 27 -8.66 14.04 -1.77
CA ILE A 27 -9.45 14.57 -0.66
C ILE A 27 -10.70 15.34 -1.14
N LYS A 28 -10.81 15.58 -2.44
CA LYS A 28 -11.84 16.43 -3.05
C LYS A 28 -12.99 15.65 -3.68
N LEU A 29 -12.77 14.35 -3.94
CA LEU A 29 -13.80 13.54 -4.57
C LEU A 29 -14.76 13.04 -3.50
N ASP A 30 -16.05 13.09 -3.80
CA ASP A 30 -17.06 12.46 -2.97
C ASP A 30 -17.08 10.92 -3.16
N ASP A 31 -17.85 10.25 -2.31
CA ASP A 31 -18.02 8.79 -2.33
C ASP A 31 -18.49 8.29 -3.69
N ALA A 32 -19.48 8.94 -4.32
CA ALA A 32 -20.02 8.51 -5.60
C ALA A 32 -18.96 8.58 -6.71
N GLN A 33 -18.14 9.63 -6.71
CA GLN A 33 -17.02 9.82 -7.63
C GLN A 33 -15.91 8.80 -7.39
N LEU A 34 -15.57 8.50 -6.14
CA LEU A 34 -14.60 7.46 -5.79
C LEU A 34 -15.06 6.08 -6.27
N LEU A 35 -16.32 5.73 -6.03
CA LEU A 35 -16.94 4.47 -6.46
C LEU A 35 -16.97 4.36 -7.99
N MET A 36 -17.39 5.43 -8.68
CA MET A 36 -17.41 5.48 -10.15
C MET A 36 -16.00 5.26 -10.71
N MET A 37 -14.99 5.93 -10.14
CA MET A 37 -13.60 5.77 -10.55
C MET A 37 -13.09 4.36 -10.30
N ALA A 38 -13.40 3.77 -9.13
CA ALA A 38 -13.03 2.40 -8.78
C ALA A 38 -13.57 1.41 -9.83
N LYS A 39 -14.85 1.54 -10.16
CA LYS A 39 -15.56 0.67 -11.11
C LYS A 39 -15.03 0.85 -12.54
N LYS A 40 -15.00 2.09 -13.05
CA LYS A 40 -14.61 2.39 -14.44
C LYS A 40 -13.17 1.99 -14.74
N GLU A 41 -12.25 2.23 -13.80
CA GLU A 41 -10.82 1.96 -13.99
C GLU A 41 -10.37 0.60 -13.46
N LYS A 42 -11.30 -0.22 -12.96
CA LYS A 42 -11.03 -1.52 -12.32
C LYS A 42 -9.96 -1.40 -11.23
N ARG A 43 -10.13 -0.43 -10.33
CA ARG A 43 -9.23 -0.19 -9.19
C ARG A 43 -9.83 -0.79 -7.93
N ALA A 44 -8.97 -1.32 -7.07
CA ALA A 44 -9.37 -1.66 -5.71
C ALA A 44 -9.54 -0.38 -4.88
N LEU A 45 -10.69 -0.24 -4.20
CA LEU A 45 -10.94 0.85 -3.26
C LEU A 45 -10.39 0.49 -1.89
N LEU A 46 -9.57 1.36 -1.32
CA LEU A 46 -9.11 1.27 0.07
C LEU A 46 -9.71 2.42 0.86
N THR A 47 -10.34 2.12 2.00
CA THR A 47 -11.04 3.11 2.82
C THR A 47 -11.07 2.70 4.30
N ARG A 48 -11.16 3.68 5.20
CA ARG A 48 -11.57 3.46 6.61
C ARG A 48 -13.02 3.91 6.87
N ASP A 49 -13.75 4.27 5.83
CA ASP A 49 -15.16 4.65 5.93
C ASP A 49 -16.00 3.40 5.70
N LEU A 50 -16.71 2.97 6.75
CA LEU A 50 -17.53 1.77 6.70
C LEU A 50 -18.70 1.93 5.73
N ALA A 51 -19.31 3.11 5.65
CA ALA A 51 -20.43 3.38 4.75
C ALA A 51 -19.98 3.34 3.29
N LEU A 52 -18.84 3.97 2.96
CA LEU A 52 -18.26 3.90 1.63
C LEU A 52 -17.88 2.46 1.24
N TYR A 53 -17.29 1.70 2.16
CA TYR A 53 -16.97 0.28 1.94
C TYR A 53 -18.21 -0.57 1.66
N GLN A 54 -19.27 -0.40 2.45
CA GLN A 54 -20.54 -1.11 2.27
C GLN A 54 -21.15 -0.78 0.91
N GLN A 55 -21.18 0.51 0.53
CA GLN A 55 -21.66 0.94 -0.79
C GLN A 55 -20.83 0.35 -1.93
N ALA A 56 -19.50 0.27 -1.79
CA ALA A 56 -18.63 -0.35 -2.79
C ALA A 56 -18.95 -1.84 -2.97
N THR A 57 -19.08 -2.55 -1.86
CA THR A 57 -19.36 -3.99 -1.83
C THR A 57 -20.73 -4.29 -2.45
N ALA A 58 -21.76 -3.52 -2.08
CA ALA A 58 -23.10 -3.65 -2.67
C ALA A 58 -23.11 -3.42 -4.19
N LYS A 59 -22.22 -2.57 -4.71
CA LYS A 59 -22.06 -2.30 -6.15
C LYS A 59 -21.11 -3.28 -6.86
N GLY A 60 -20.62 -4.31 -6.17
CA GLY A 60 -19.68 -5.31 -6.71
C GLY A 60 -18.28 -4.74 -7.00
N ILE A 61 -17.91 -3.62 -6.36
CA ILE A 61 -16.59 -3.03 -6.51
C ILE A 61 -15.62 -3.76 -5.56
N ASN A 62 -14.44 -4.12 -6.07
CA ASN A 62 -13.37 -4.65 -5.22
C ASN A 62 -12.93 -3.59 -4.22
N ALA A 63 -13.25 -3.79 -2.95
CA ALA A 63 -12.94 -2.87 -1.87
C ALA A 63 -12.30 -3.61 -0.68
N LEU A 64 -11.51 -2.87 0.09
CA LEU A 64 -10.94 -3.30 1.35
C LEU A 64 -11.16 -2.19 2.38
N TYR A 65 -11.92 -2.53 3.43
CA TYR A 65 -11.98 -1.75 4.66
C TYR A 65 -10.72 -2.02 5.48
N LEU A 66 -10.07 -0.95 5.95
CA LEU A 66 -8.83 -1.04 6.72
C LEU A 66 -9.07 -0.73 8.20
N GLU A 67 -8.73 -1.70 9.04
CA GLU A 67 -8.93 -1.61 10.49
C GLU A 67 -7.69 -1.11 11.21
N GLY A 68 -6.50 -1.42 10.69
CA GLY A 68 -5.22 -1.10 11.29
C GLY A 68 -5.07 0.37 11.69
N GLU A 69 -4.47 0.60 12.85
CA GLU A 69 -4.23 1.94 13.40
C GLU A 69 -2.88 2.51 12.95
N THR A 70 -1.91 1.62 12.73
CA THR A 70 -0.59 1.95 12.23
C THR A 70 -0.46 1.71 10.72
N GLU A 71 0.51 2.38 10.08
CA GLU A 71 0.82 2.11 8.67
C GLU A 71 1.30 0.67 8.44
N GLY A 72 1.99 0.08 9.42
CA GLY A 72 2.45 -1.30 9.32
C GLY A 72 1.29 -2.29 9.28
N GLU A 73 0.27 -2.10 10.11
CA GLU A 73 -0.95 -2.92 10.10
C GLU A 73 -1.73 -2.77 8.79
N ARG A 74 -1.98 -1.53 8.35
CA ARG A 74 -2.69 -1.27 7.09
C ARG A 74 -1.96 -1.88 5.89
N LEU A 75 -0.62 -1.78 5.85
CA LEU A 75 0.18 -2.40 4.80
C LEU A 75 0.08 -3.93 4.84
N ALA A 76 0.09 -4.54 6.02
CA ALA A 76 -0.11 -5.97 6.18
C ALA A 76 -1.49 -6.41 5.69
N GLU A 77 -2.56 -5.67 6.00
CA GLU A 77 -3.92 -5.95 5.51
C GLU A 77 -4.01 -5.91 3.99
N VAL A 78 -3.46 -4.86 3.35
CA VAL A 78 -3.41 -4.75 1.89
C VAL A 78 -2.58 -5.89 1.29
N ALA A 79 -1.43 -6.21 1.87
CA ALA A 79 -0.58 -7.31 1.44
C ALA A 79 -1.27 -8.66 1.52
N LYS A 80 -1.95 -8.94 2.64
CA LYS A 80 -2.73 -10.16 2.84
C LYS A 80 -3.85 -10.29 1.81
N ARG A 81 -4.58 -9.21 1.54
CA ARG A 81 -5.73 -9.24 0.61
C ARG A 81 -5.33 -9.39 -0.85
N TYR A 82 -4.24 -8.74 -1.28
CA TYR A 82 -3.88 -8.62 -2.69
C TYR A 82 -2.58 -9.33 -3.08
N GLY A 83 -1.93 -10.03 -2.13
CA GLY A 83 -0.67 -10.74 -2.38
C GLY A 83 0.47 -9.82 -2.80
N ILE A 84 0.51 -8.58 -2.29
CA ILE A 84 1.54 -7.61 -2.69
C ILE A 84 2.81 -7.78 -1.85
N PRO A 85 4.01 -7.73 -2.47
CA PRO A 85 5.25 -7.76 -1.72
C PRO A 85 5.44 -6.46 -0.94
N LEU A 86 5.87 -6.58 0.31
CA LEU A 86 6.17 -5.46 1.19
C LEU A 86 7.64 -5.07 1.07
N ASP A 87 8.12 -4.83 -0.15
CA ASP A 87 9.50 -4.42 -0.42
C ASP A 87 9.54 -3.32 -1.50
N ILE A 88 10.49 -2.40 -1.37
CA ILE A 88 10.61 -1.28 -2.30
C ILE A 88 11.65 -1.61 -3.36
N ASP A 89 11.15 -1.83 -4.57
CA ASP A 89 11.96 -1.89 -5.78
C ASP A 89 11.90 -0.53 -6.51
N MET A 90 13.06 0.12 -6.65
CA MET A 90 13.16 1.42 -7.29
C MET A 90 12.90 1.38 -8.81
N ALA A 91 13.01 0.22 -9.46
CA ALA A 91 12.68 0.04 -10.88
C ALA A 91 11.16 0.11 -11.14
N THR A 92 10.36 -0.31 -10.17
CA THR A 92 8.89 -0.30 -10.27
C THR A 92 8.22 0.83 -9.48
N SER A 93 8.96 1.42 -8.53
CA SER A 93 8.54 2.52 -7.67
C SER A 93 7.90 3.69 -8.41
N ARG A 94 6.95 4.33 -7.74
CA ARG A 94 6.25 5.52 -8.21
C ARG A 94 6.44 6.64 -7.21
N CYS A 95 6.43 7.87 -7.74
CA CYS A 95 6.55 9.09 -6.97
C CYS A 95 5.46 9.15 -5.89
N PRO A 96 5.82 9.20 -4.59
CA PRO A 96 4.87 9.31 -3.50
C PRO A 96 3.94 10.53 -3.63
N LYS A 97 4.43 11.62 -4.22
CA LYS A 97 3.66 12.87 -4.40
C LYS A 97 2.62 12.77 -5.52
N CYS A 98 3.02 12.30 -6.71
CA CYS A 98 2.18 12.44 -7.91
C CYS A 98 1.90 11.15 -8.69
N ASN A 99 2.34 9.98 -8.20
CA ASN A 99 2.09 8.65 -8.77
C ASN A 99 2.75 8.36 -10.14
N ALA A 100 3.57 9.27 -10.69
CA ALA A 100 4.37 8.96 -11.88
C ALA A 100 5.53 8.02 -11.53
N LYS A 101 5.89 7.08 -12.42
CA LYS A 101 7.07 6.21 -12.22
C LYS A 101 8.32 7.09 -12.05
N VAL A 102 9.13 6.81 -11.03
CA VAL A 102 10.43 7.49 -10.88
C VAL A 102 11.43 6.87 -11.86
N LYS A 103 12.44 7.64 -12.25
CA LYS A 103 13.50 7.17 -13.15
C LYS A 103 14.86 7.45 -12.52
N PRO A 104 15.86 6.58 -12.73
CA PRO A 104 17.22 6.89 -12.31
C PRO A 104 17.68 8.19 -12.95
N ILE A 105 18.47 8.97 -12.22
CA ILE A 105 19.12 10.19 -12.70
C ILE A 105 20.58 10.15 -12.29
N SER A 106 21.46 10.58 -13.21
CA SER A 106 22.89 10.61 -12.92
C SER A 106 23.21 11.62 -11.82
N LYS A 107 24.23 11.32 -11.02
CA LYS A 107 24.62 12.13 -9.85
C LYS A 107 24.92 13.57 -10.28
N GLU A 108 25.62 13.76 -11.39
CA GLU A 108 26.03 15.06 -11.93
C GLU A 108 24.82 15.98 -12.16
N LYS A 109 23.70 15.43 -12.64
CA LYS A 109 22.46 16.20 -12.91
C LYS A 109 21.71 16.60 -11.63
N VAL A 110 22.11 16.06 -10.49
CA VAL A 110 21.52 16.28 -9.16
C VAL A 110 22.29 17.30 -8.32
N GLY A 111 23.57 17.56 -8.63
CA GLY A 111 24.48 18.36 -7.80
C GLY A 111 23.93 19.70 -7.30
N HIS A 112 23.31 20.49 -8.18
CA HIS A 112 22.74 21.80 -7.81
C HIS A 112 21.31 21.74 -7.24
N LYS A 113 20.73 20.54 -7.11
CA LYS A 113 19.32 20.33 -6.73
C LYS A 113 19.14 19.65 -5.38
N VAL A 114 20.23 19.23 -4.75
CA VAL A 114 20.25 18.64 -3.41
C VAL A 114 21.29 19.35 -2.56
N GLN A 115 21.18 19.21 -1.24
CA GLN A 115 22.19 19.75 -0.32
C GLN A 115 23.55 19.10 -0.58
N LYS A 116 24.63 19.87 -0.38
CA LYS A 116 26.02 19.41 -0.59
C LYS A 116 26.30 18.09 0.13
N ASN A 117 25.87 17.97 1.39
CA ASN A 117 26.07 16.75 2.18
C ASN A 117 25.37 15.52 1.56
N THR A 118 24.15 15.69 1.04
CA THR A 118 23.44 14.63 0.31
C THR A 118 24.18 14.25 -0.97
N PHE A 119 24.65 15.23 -1.73
CA PHE A 119 25.40 14.97 -2.95
C PHE A 119 26.71 14.21 -2.65
N THR A 120 27.43 14.57 -1.59
CA THR A 120 28.67 13.89 -1.22
C THR A 120 28.42 12.45 -0.78
N ASN A 121 27.43 12.20 0.08
CA ASN A 121 27.28 10.92 0.78
C ASN A 121 26.49 9.85 0.00
N TYR A 122 25.82 10.20 -1.10
CA TYR A 122 24.97 9.27 -1.85
C TYR A 122 25.32 9.27 -3.34
N ASN A 123 25.20 8.10 -3.98
CA ASN A 123 25.53 7.91 -5.40
C ASN A 123 24.32 7.59 -6.27
N GLU A 124 23.27 7.01 -5.68
CA GLU A 124 22.08 6.61 -6.41
C GLU A 124 20.93 7.60 -6.19
N PHE A 125 20.40 8.10 -7.30
CA PHE A 125 19.33 9.08 -7.30
C PHE A 125 18.24 8.70 -8.31
N TRP A 126 17.01 9.05 -7.95
CA TRP A 126 15.86 8.93 -8.82
C TRP A 126 15.12 10.25 -8.88
N GLN A 127 14.63 10.61 -10.06
CA GLN A 127 13.81 11.79 -10.27
C GLN A 127 12.44 11.41 -10.81
N CYS A 128 11.41 12.06 -10.29
CA CYS A 128 10.09 12.02 -10.90
C CYS A 128 10.07 12.89 -12.17
N PRO A 129 9.69 12.38 -13.35
CA PRO A 129 9.64 13.19 -14.57
C PRO A 129 8.51 14.23 -14.53
N LYS A 130 7.45 14.00 -13.74
CA LYS A 130 6.27 14.88 -13.66
C LYS A 130 6.46 16.05 -12.69
N CYS A 131 6.76 15.78 -11.42
CA CYS A 131 6.90 16.83 -10.40
C CYS A 131 8.35 17.19 -10.06
N ARG A 132 9.32 16.61 -10.77
CA ARG A 132 10.77 16.87 -10.64
C ARG A 132 11.39 16.57 -9.27
N GLN A 133 10.61 16.03 -8.33
CA GLN A 133 11.10 15.58 -7.03
C GLN A 133 12.22 14.55 -7.19
N ILE A 134 13.31 14.76 -6.44
CA ILE A 134 14.46 13.87 -6.36
C ILE A 134 14.36 13.01 -5.09
N TYR A 135 14.78 11.75 -5.20
CA TYR A 135 14.77 10.72 -4.18
C TYR A 135 16.12 10.01 -4.13
N TRP A 136 16.51 9.57 -2.93
CA TRP A 136 17.71 8.77 -2.65
C TRP A 136 17.47 7.97 -1.36
N GLN A 137 18.24 6.91 -1.15
CA GLN A 137 18.16 6.10 0.08
C GLN A 137 18.99 6.73 1.20
N GLY A 138 18.50 7.86 1.74
CA GLY A 138 19.17 8.59 2.82
C GLY A 138 18.82 8.12 4.23
N ALA A 139 19.14 8.93 5.25
CA ALA A 139 18.85 8.65 6.66
C ALA A 139 17.38 8.29 6.96
N HIS A 140 16.42 8.80 6.17
CA HIS A 140 15.01 8.45 6.31
C HIS A 140 14.70 6.97 5.96
N TRP A 141 15.58 6.30 5.20
CA TRP A 141 15.41 4.92 4.75
C TRP A 141 15.33 3.92 5.90
N THR A 142 16.02 4.19 7.02
CA THR A 142 15.94 3.34 8.22
C THR A 142 14.52 3.28 8.78
N LYS A 143 13.82 4.42 8.81
CA LYS A 143 12.40 4.47 9.21
C LYS A 143 11.52 3.71 8.22
N ILE A 144 11.82 3.85 6.93
CA ILE A 144 11.08 3.14 5.87
C ILE A 144 11.18 1.62 6.07
N ARG A 145 12.41 1.11 6.23
CA ARG A 145 12.66 -0.32 6.46
C ARG A 145 11.94 -0.81 7.72
N LYS A 146 12.07 -0.10 8.84
CA LYS A 146 11.41 -0.47 10.11
C LYS A 146 9.89 -0.61 9.96
N THR A 147 9.23 0.28 9.24
CA THR A 147 7.78 0.17 8.99
C THR A 147 7.44 -1.03 8.11
N LEU A 148 8.22 -1.32 7.07
CA LEU A 148 8.03 -2.50 6.23
C LEU A 148 8.28 -3.80 7.00
N ASP A 149 9.29 -3.85 7.86
CA ASP A 149 9.56 -5.01 8.71
C ASP A 149 8.42 -5.25 9.70
N THR A 150 7.90 -4.19 10.30
CA THR A 150 6.69 -4.26 11.14
C THR A 150 5.49 -4.79 10.35
N ALA A 151 5.30 -4.32 9.11
CA ALA A 151 4.22 -4.79 8.25
C ALA A 151 4.36 -6.28 7.89
N ARG A 152 5.58 -6.73 7.58
CA ARG A 152 5.89 -8.16 7.30
C ARG A 152 5.62 -9.03 8.52
N GLU A 153 5.99 -8.56 9.70
CA GLU A 153 5.74 -9.27 10.95
C GLU A 153 4.24 -9.37 11.25
N ASN A 154 3.49 -8.29 11.07
CA ASN A 154 2.03 -8.28 11.21
C ASN A 154 1.35 -9.19 10.18
N LEU A 155 1.86 -9.23 8.94
CA LEU A 155 1.36 -10.14 7.90
C LEU A 155 1.55 -11.61 8.32
N ARG A 156 2.73 -11.98 8.83
CA ARG A 156 2.99 -13.34 9.34
C ARG A 156 2.04 -13.71 10.47
N LYS A 157 1.88 -12.83 11.46
CA LYS A 157 0.97 -13.06 12.60
C LYS A 157 -0.48 -13.25 12.17
N THR A 158 -0.95 -12.45 11.22
CA THR A 158 -2.34 -12.54 10.74
C THR A 158 -2.57 -13.76 9.85
N CYS A 159 -1.58 -14.24 9.11
CA CYS A 159 -1.67 -15.50 8.36
C CYS A 159 -1.70 -16.72 9.29
N ALA A 160 -0.80 -16.78 10.27
CA ALA A 160 -0.76 -17.87 11.25
C ALA A 160 -2.09 -18.01 12.04
N LYS A 161 -2.71 -16.88 12.43
CA LYS A 161 -4.03 -16.89 13.07
C LYS A 161 -5.14 -17.42 12.17
N SER A 162 -5.12 -17.12 10.87
CA SER A 162 -6.11 -17.67 9.93
C SER A 162 -5.95 -19.18 9.74
N ASP A 163 -4.73 -19.70 9.72
CA ASP A 163 -4.47 -21.13 9.56
C ASP A 163 -4.96 -21.92 10.78
N ILE A 164 -4.72 -21.40 11.99
CA ILE A 164 -5.24 -21.97 13.24
C ILE A 164 -6.76 -21.97 13.24
N ASN A 165 -7.40 -20.84 12.89
CA ASN A 165 -8.86 -20.75 12.85
C ASN A 165 -9.49 -21.70 11.82
N LEU A 166 -8.86 -21.87 10.65
CA LEU A 166 -9.32 -22.81 9.64
C LEU A 166 -9.25 -24.26 10.15
N HIS A 167 -8.13 -24.63 10.79
CA HIS A 167 -7.96 -25.96 11.37
C HIS A 167 -8.98 -26.24 12.48
N SER A 168 -9.20 -25.30 13.40
CA SER A 168 -10.22 -25.43 14.44
C SER A 168 -11.64 -25.57 13.87
N GLN A 169 -11.98 -24.84 12.81
CA GLN A 169 -13.29 -24.97 12.15
C GLN A 169 -13.47 -26.32 11.45
N ILE A 170 -12.40 -26.88 10.86
CA ILE A 170 -12.42 -28.23 10.28
C ILE A 170 -12.69 -29.27 11.36
N LEU A 171 -11.93 -29.23 12.47
CA LEU A 171 -12.10 -30.16 13.60
C LEU A 171 -13.50 -30.09 14.21
N ILE A 172 -14.09 -28.90 14.34
CA ILE A 172 -15.47 -28.73 14.83
C ILE A 172 -16.49 -29.35 13.84
N ARG A 173 -16.29 -29.18 12.53
CA ARG A 173 -17.16 -29.77 11.50
C ARG A 173 -17.07 -31.29 11.48
N GLU A 174 -15.89 -31.86 11.70
CA GLU A 174 -15.68 -33.31 11.75
C GLU A 174 -16.33 -33.95 12.98
N ARG A 175 -16.18 -33.36 14.18
CA ARG A 175 -16.88 -33.82 15.39
C ARG A 175 -18.40 -33.78 15.25
N ARG A 176 -18.95 -32.74 14.60
CA ARG A 176 -20.40 -32.64 14.33
C ARG A 176 -20.90 -33.69 13.33
N LYS A 177 -20.05 -34.21 12.44
CA LYS A 177 -20.40 -35.33 11.55
C LYS A 177 -20.38 -36.67 12.28
N GLN A 178 -19.50 -36.84 13.26
CA GLN A 178 -19.41 -38.07 14.06
C GLN A 178 -20.56 -38.21 15.07
N ASN A 179 -21.01 -37.11 15.69
CA ASN A 179 -22.15 -37.12 16.64
C ASN A 179 -23.55 -37.13 15.98
N LYS A 180 -23.64 -37.26 14.65
CA LYS A 180 -24.89 -37.38 13.89
C LYS A 180 -25.13 -38.80 13.36
N ARG A 181 -24.29 -39.76 13.74
CA ARG A 181 -24.47 -41.21 13.55
C ARG A 181 -24.77 -41.83 14.90
#